data_AF-A0A8H5X819-F1
#
_entry.id   AF-A0A8H5X819-F1
#
_cell.length_a   1.000
_cell.length_b   1.000
_cell.length_c   1.000
_cell.angle_alpha   90.00
_cell.angle_beta   90.00
_cell.angle_gamma   90.00
#
_symmetry.space_group_name_H-M   'P 1'
#
loop_
_entity.id
_entity.type
_entity.pdbx_description
1 polymer ?
#
loop_
_entity_poly.entity_id
_entity_poly.type
_entity_poly.pdbx_seq_one_letter_code
_entity_poly.pdbx_strand_id
1 'polypeptide(L)'
;MLLYSIIVNIAIFSLAKMALLVPRDAIHADDLERYDEVMKTLAGNQILNFYPENQVIKLDIHEYPTEQIVKSEVFKPSRDADAYFKQEAELAKEFLQQHSGEGQCKLE
;
A
#
# COMPACT_ATOMS: atom_id res chain seq x y z
N MET A 1 39.92 -13.83 10.39
CA MET A 1 39.45 -13.54 11.77
C MET A 1 40.03 -12.18 12.13
N LEU A 2 39.31 -11.10 12.46
CA LEU A 2 38.00 -10.86 13.10
C LEU A 2 37.34 -9.65 12.38
N LEU A 3 36.12 -9.75 11.86
CA LEU A 3 34.82 -9.35 12.46
C LEU A 3 34.65 -7.84 12.78
N TYR A 4 33.91 -7.19 11.87
CA TYR A 4 32.78 -6.25 12.04
C TYR A 4 32.82 -5.15 13.12
N SER A 5 32.54 -3.92 12.68
CA SER A 5 31.37 -3.15 13.14
C SER A 5 31.19 -1.88 12.30
N ILE A 6 30.35 -1.95 11.26
CA ILE A 6 29.74 -0.74 10.71
C ILE A 6 28.42 -0.59 11.47
N ILE A 7 28.42 0.30 12.46
CA ILE A 7 27.21 0.72 13.15
C ILE A 7 26.43 1.58 12.15
N VAL A 8 25.48 0.96 11.45
CA VAL A 8 24.50 1.68 10.63
C VAL A 8 23.59 2.44 11.58
N ASN A 9 23.86 3.73 11.75
CA ASN A 9 22.92 4.66 12.39
C ASN A 9 21.71 4.78 11.45
N ILE A 10 20.65 4.05 11.76
CA ILE A 10 19.35 4.26 11.13
C ILE A 10 18.84 5.59 11.67
N ALA A 11 19.05 6.66 10.89
CA ALA A 11 18.46 7.95 11.14
C ALA A 11 16.93 7.76 11.17
N ILE A 12 16.35 8.02 12.34
CA ILE A 12 14.90 8.01 12.54
C ILE A 12 14.32 9.06 11.60
N PHE A 13 13.64 8.61 10.54
CA PHE A 13 12.89 9.48 9.65
C PHE A 13 11.84 10.22 10.50
N SER A 14 12.09 11.50 10.75
CA SER A 14 11.09 12.43 11.27
C SER A 14 10.12 12.78 10.14
N LEU A 15 9.33 11.80 9.70
CA LEU A 15 8.13 12.08 8.93
C LEU A 15 7.18 12.81 9.88
N ALA A 16 6.82 14.03 9.51
CA ALA A 16 5.76 14.77 10.18
C ALA A 16 4.56 13.82 10.33
N LYS A 17 4.07 13.66 11.57
CA LYS A 17 2.94 12.80 11.92
C LYS A 17 1.65 13.32 11.27
N MET A 18 1.51 13.25 9.95
CA MET A 18 0.19 13.02 9.38
C MET A 18 -0.19 11.62 9.86
N ALA A 19 -1.32 11.50 10.55
CA ALA A 19 -1.83 10.18 10.91
C ALA A 19 -1.91 9.37 9.61
N LEU A 20 -1.18 8.25 9.55
CA LEU A 20 -1.13 7.42 8.36
C LEU A 20 -2.54 6.87 8.12
N LEU A 21 -3.22 7.39 7.10
CA LEU A 21 -4.54 6.90 6.71
C LEU A 21 -4.39 5.45 6.24
N VAL A 22 -5.32 4.59 6.65
CA VAL A 22 -5.37 3.19 6.25
C VAL A 22 -6.49 2.96 5.24
N PRO A 23 -6.53 1.84 4.49
CA PRO A 23 -7.57 1.58 3.48
C PRO A 23 -9.01 1.74 4.03
N ARG A 24 -9.21 1.37 5.30
CA ARG A 24 -10.49 1.51 6.00
C ARG A 24 -10.95 2.97 6.10
N ASP A 25 -10.02 3.92 6.25
CA ASP A 25 -10.34 5.35 6.32
C ASP A 25 -10.83 5.89 4.98
N ALA A 26 -10.47 5.26 3.87
CA ALA A 26 -10.96 5.63 2.55
C ALA A 26 -12.40 5.15 2.28
N ILE A 27 -12.92 4.20 3.07
CA ILE A 27 -14.23 3.56 2.82
C ILE A 27 -15.32 4.21 3.69
N HIS A 28 -16.50 4.44 3.10
CA HIS A 28 -17.65 4.98 3.83
C HIS A 28 -18.11 4.03 4.95
N ALA A 29 -18.58 4.59 6.08
CA ALA A 29 -18.98 3.85 7.27
C ALA A 29 -19.94 2.66 6.99
N ASP A 30 -20.95 2.89 6.16
CA ASP A 30 -21.94 1.88 5.73
C ASP A 30 -21.33 0.61 5.10
N ASP A 31 -20.14 0.73 4.51
CA ASP A 31 -19.47 -0.35 3.78
C ASP A 31 -18.35 -1.03 4.59
N LEU A 32 -18.05 -0.53 5.80
CA LEU A 32 -16.94 -1.04 6.61
C LEU A 32 -17.14 -2.48 7.07
N GLU A 33 -18.36 -2.86 7.46
CA GLU A 33 -18.65 -4.24 7.86
C GLU A 33 -18.41 -5.20 6.69
N ARG A 34 -18.85 -4.83 5.48
CA ARG A 34 -18.62 -5.64 4.27
C ARG A 34 -17.14 -5.70 3.92
N TYR A 35 -16.41 -4.60 4.03
CA TYR A 35 -14.96 -4.59 3.86
C TYR A 35 -14.27 -5.53 4.85
N ASP A 36 -14.61 -5.45 6.13
CA ASP A 36 -14.04 -6.28 7.19
C ASP A 36 -14.33 -7.78 6.94
N GLU A 37 -15.53 -8.13 6.44
CA GLU A 37 -15.87 -9.50 6.02
C GLU A 37 -15.04 -9.97 4.82
N VAL A 38 -14.83 -9.11 3.81
CA VAL A 38 -13.98 -9.45 2.66
C VAL A 38 -12.55 -9.73 3.12
N MET A 39 -12.00 -8.90 4.03
CA MET A 39 -10.66 -9.07 4.57
C MET A 39 -10.49 -10.40 5.33
N LYS A 40 -11.54 -10.90 6.01
CA LYS A 40 -11.51 -12.22 6.67
C LYS A 40 -11.43 -13.39 5.70
N THR A 41 -11.85 -13.21 4.45
CA THR A 41 -11.82 -14.27 3.43
C THR A 41 -10.48 -14.40 2.72
N LEU A 42 -9.53 -13.51 3.00
CA LEU A 42 -8.26 -13.48 2.30
C LEU A 42 -7.36 -14.66 2.69
N ALA A 43 -6.80 -15.32 1.67
CA ALA A 43 -5.74 -16.30 1.83
C ALA A 43 -4.36 -15.61 1.78
N GLY A 44 -3.35 -16.20 2.43
CA GLY A 44 -2.02 -15.59 2.56
C GLY A 44 -1.23 -15.40 1.25
N ASN A 45 -1.73 -15.88 0.12
CA ASN A 45 -1.10 -15.80 -1.20
C ASN A 45 -1.86 -14.87 -2.18
N GLN A 46 -2.74 -14.00 -1.69
CA GLN A 46 -3.49 -13.09 -2.57
C GLN A 46 -2.83 -11.71 -2.64
N ILE A 47 -2.92 -11.08 -3.81
CA ILE A 47 -2.45 -9.71 -4.04
C ILE A 47 -3.67 -8.79 -4.08
N LEU A 48 -3.67 -7.77 -3.24
CA LEU A 48 -4.75 -6.79 -3.14
C LEU A 48 -4.39 -5.55 -3.94
N ASN A 49 -5.29 -5.12 -4.82
CA ASN A 49 -5.19 -3.85 -5.51
C ASN A 49 -6.36 -2.96 -5.12
N PHE A 50 -6.06 -1.82 -4.49
CA PHE A 50 -7.05 -0.90 -3.94
C PHE A 50 -6.90 0.47 -4.61
N TYR A 51 -7.92 0.93 -5.34
CA TYR A 51 -7.82 2.11 -6.19
C TYR A 51 -9.16 2.82 -6.39
N PRO A 52 -9.16 4.15 -6.61
CA PRO A 52 -10.37 4.87 -6.96
C PRO A 52 -10.69 4.70 -8.45
N GLU A 53 -11.95 4.50 -8.78
CA GLU A 53 -12.44 4.46 -10.16
C GLU A 53 -13.87 5.01 -10.21
N ASN A 54 -14.20 5.93 -11.12
CA ASN A 54 -15.58 6.39 -11.36
C ASN A 54 -16.38 6.74 -10.08
N GLN A 55 -15.78 7.52 -9.16
CA GLN A 55 -16.38 7.93 -7.87
C GLN A 55 -16.68 6.79 -6.88
N VAL A 56 -16.14 5.60 -7.13
CA VAL A 56 -16.15 4.48 -6.19
C VAL A 56 -14.72 4.06 -5.87
N ILE A 57 -14.57 3.24 -4.84
CA ILE A 57 -13.30 2.58 -4.52
C ILE A 57 -13.41 1.11 -4.89
N LYS A 58 -12.46 0.62 -5.67
CA LYS A 58 -12.35 -0.79 -6.04
C LYS A 58 -11.29 -1.49 -5.22
N LEU A 59 -11.60 -2.73 -4.86
CA LEU A 59 -10.67 -3.70 -4.31
C LEU A 59 -10.68 -4.93 -5.21
N ASP A 60 -9.61 -5.13 -5.96
CA ASP A 60 -9.39 -6.35 -6.73
C ASP A 60 -8.45 -7.28 -5.96
N ILE A 61 -8.88 -8.52 -5.81
CA ILE A 61 -8.13 -9.58 -5.16
C ILE A 61 -7.64 -10.50 -6.26
N HIS A 62 -6.33 -10.60 -6.41
CA HIS A 62 -5.67 -11.43 -7.39
C HIS A 62 -5.08 -12.67 -6.73
N GLU A 63 -5.09 -13.79 -7.43
CA GLU A 63 -4.38 -14.99 -7.02
C GLU A 63 -2.91 -14.91 -7.45
N TYR A 64 -1.98 -15.07 -6.51
CA TYR A 64 -0.57 -15.28 -6.85
C TYR A 64 -0.33 -16.77 -7.16
N PRO A 65 0.44 -17.10 -8.22
CA PRO A 65 1.21 -16.21 -9.10
C PRO A 65 0.49 -15.85 -10.41
N THR A 66 -0.78 -16.24 -10.59
CA THR A 66 -1.47 -16.15 -11.88
C THR A 66 -1.89 -14.72 -12.23
N GLU A 67 -1.91 -13.81 -11.25
CA GLU A 67 -2.38 -12.42 -11.37
C GLU A 67 -3.83 -12.33 -11.87
N GLN A 68 -4.60 -13.42 -11.81
CA GLN A 68 -6.01 -13.41 -12.16
C GLN A 68 -6.83 -12.80 -11.03
N ILE A 69 -7.73 -11.89 -11.36
CA ILE A 69 -8.72 -11.37 -10.41
C ILE A 69 -9.67 -12.51 -10.05
N VAL A 70 -9.61 -12.96 -8.80
CA VAL A 70 -10.53 -13.97 -8.26
C VAL A 70 -11.78 -13.34 -7.65
N LYS A 71 -11.68 -12.07 -7.24
CA LYS A 71 -12.78 -11.32 -6.65
C LYS A 71 -12.56 -9.82 -6.81
N SER A 72 -13.63 -9.08 -7.09
CA SER A 72 -13.65 -7.62 -7.10
C SER A 72 -14.78 -7.12 -6.20
N GLU A 73 -14.48 -6.12 -5.39
CA GLU A 73 -15.45 -5.45 -4.54
C GLU A 73 -15.45 -3.96 -4.83
N VAL A 74 -16.63 -3.34 -4.68
CA VAL A 74 -16.83 -1.90 -4.88
C VAL A 74 -17.33 -1.31 -3.57
N PHE A 75 -16.74 -0.21 -3.14
CA PHE A 75 -17.09 0.50 -1.91
C PHE A 75 -17.37 1.97 -2.19
N LYS A 76 -18.26 2.56 -1.40
CA LYS A 76 -18.47 4.01 -1.39
C LYS A 76 -17.25 4.70 -0.76
N PRO A 77 -16.76 5.80 -1.35
CA PRO A 77 -15.67 6.56 -0.75
C PRO A 77 -16.14 7.29 0.51
N SER A 78 -15.25 7.38 1.50
CA SER A 78 -15.40 8.27 2.64
C SER A 78 -15.02 9.71 2.27
N ARG A 79 -15.09 10.62 3.26
CA ARG A 79 -14.59 12.00 3.11
C ARG A 79 -13.07 12.09 3.02
N ASP A 80 -12.36 11.05 3.48
CA ASP A 80 -10.90 11.00 3.56
C ASP A 80 -10.28 10.17 2.41
N ALA A 81 -11.09 9.61 1.51
CA ALA A 81 -10.64 8.78 0.39
C ALA A 81 -9.58 9.49 -0.47
N ASP A 82 -9.82 10.74 -0.84
CA ASP A 82 -8.87 11.52 -1.66
C ASP A 82 -7.54 11.75 -0.92
N ALA A 83 -7.60 11.99 0.40
CA ALA A 83 -6.41 12.18 1.22
C ALA A 83 -5.61 10.88 1.34
N TYR A 84 -6.29 9.74 1.51
CA TYR A 84 -5.70 8.41 1.54
C TYR A 84 -4.94 8.11 0.24
N PHE A 85 -5.59 8.26 -0.93
CA PHE A 85 -4.93 7.93 -2.20
C PHE A 85 -3.80 8.91 -2.54
N LYS A 86 -3.89 10.17 -2.09
CA LYS A 86 -2.79 11.11 -2.20
C LYS A 86 -1.58 10.68 -1.35
N GLN A 87 -1.83 10.23 -0.12
CA GLN A 87 -0.79 9.69 0.77
C GLN A 87 -0.12 8.47 0.13
N GLU A 88 -0.89 7.50 -0.39
CA GLU A 88 -0.34 6.32 -1.07
C GLU A 88 0.52 6.70 -2.29
N ALA A 89 0.09 7.68 -3.09
CA ALA A 89 0.87 8.17 -4.22
C ALA A 89 2.18 8.86 -3.80
N GLU A 90 2.17 9.59 -2.69
CA GLU A 90 3.36 10.20 -2.10
C GLU A 90 4.33 9.13 -1.59
N LEU A 91 3.84 8.12 -0.86
CA LEU A 91 4.63 6.99 -0.38
C LEU A 91 5.24 6.18 -1.53
N ALA A 92 4.46 5.88 -2.58
CA ALA A 92 4.96 5.17 -3.76
C ALA A 92 6.07 5.97 -4.47
N LYS A 93 5.91 7.30 -4.55
CA LYS A 93 6.94 8.18 -5.13
C LYS A 93 8.22 8.19 -4.29
N GLU A 94 8.10 8.29 -2.96
CA GLU A 94 9.25 8.24 -2.06
C GLU A 94 10.00 6.90 -2.18
N PHE A 95 9.27 5.78 -2.21
CA PHE A 95 9.84 4.46 -2.40
C PHE A 95 10.62 4.36 -3.73
N LEU A 96 10.02 4.80 -4.83
CA LEU A 96 10.69 4.82 -6.14
C LEU A 96 11.93 5.73 -6.15
N GLN A 97 11.88 6.88 -5.48
CA GLN A 97 13.04 7.78 -5.39
C GLN A 97 14.19 7.20 -4.57
N GLN A 98 13.89 6.49 -3.48
CA GLN A 98 14.89 5.79 -2.67
C GLN A 98 15.58 4.67 -3.45
N HIS A 99 14.84 3.93 -4.27
CA HIS A 99 15.38 2.81 -5.06
C HIS A 99 15.94 3.19 -6.44
N SER A 100 15.69 4.41 -6.93
CA SER A 100 16.25 4.91 -8.19
C SER A 100 17.77 5.21 -8.11
N GLY A 101 18.41 5.07 -6.94
CA GLY A 101 19.83 5.35 -6.71
C GLY A 101 20.78 4.15 -6.77
N GLU A 102 20.29 2.91 -6.83
CA GLU A 102 21.15 1.69 -6.74
C GLU A 102 21.45 1.04 -8.10
N GLY A 103 21.22 1.78 -9.20
CA GLY A 103 21.48 1.33 -10.57
C GLY A 103 22.82 1.80 -11.15
N GLN A 104 23.93 1.78 -10.40
CA GLN A 104 25.28 1.84 -11.00
C GLN A 104 26.00 0.51 -10.80
N CYS A 105 25.56 -0.53 -11.52
CA CYS A 105 26.48 -1.58 -11.92
C CYS A 105 27.51 -0.96 -12.87
N LYS A 106 28.65 -0.52 -12.33
CA LYS A 106 29.87 -0.41 -13.11
C LYS A 106 30.26 -1.83 -13.50
N LEU A 107 30.06 -2.16 -14.79
CA LEU A 107 30.76 -3.25 -15.44
C LEU A 107 32.23 -2.84 -15.51
N GLU A 108 33.07 -3.51 -14.73
CA GLU A 108 34.53 -3.54 -14.95
C GLU A 108 34.86 -4.43 -16.15
#